data_AF-A0A644X1C5-F1
#
_entry.id   AF-A0A644X1C5-F1
#
_cell.length_a   1.000
_cell.length_b   1.000
_cell.length_c   1.000
_cell.angle_alpha   90.00
_cell.angle_beta   90.00
_cell.angle_gamma   90.00
#
_symmetry.space_group_name_H-M   'P 1'
#
loop_
_entity.id
_entity.type
_entity.pdbx_description
1 polymer ?
#
loop_
_entity_poly.entity_id
_entity_poly.type
_entity_poly.pdbx_seq_one_letter_code
_entity_poly.pdbx_strand_id
1 'polypeptide(L)' 'MTFQRTGTDVKRQNIQRVKILEHLRTGQPLTQDQARAEYGVMRLASRISELKKAGHIILSLRNDQGCATYLLLFDEGRGE' A
#
# COMPACT_ATOMS: atom_id res chain seq x y z
N MET A 1 6.14 17.33 20.98
CA MET A 1 7.22 16.33 20.80
C MET A 1 7.27 15.96 19.33
N THR A 2 8.34 16.35 18.63
CA THR A 2 8.49 16.07 17.19
C THR A 2 9.12 14.69 17.04
N PHE A 3 8.34 13.68 16.63
CA PHE A 3 8.88 12.37 16.29
C PHE A 3 9.74 12.49 15.02
N GLN A 4 11.07 12.46 15.20
CA GLN A 4 12.01 12.40 14.08
C GLN A 4 12.09 10.96 13.55
N ARG A 5 11.81 10.78 12.26
CA ARG A 5 11.98 9.48 11.59
C ARG A 5 13.45 9.12 11.53
N THR A 6 13.78 7.88 11.91
CA THR A 6 15.14 7.34 11.77
C THR A 6 15.34 6.74 10.37
N GLY A 7 16.59 6.62 9.90
CA GLY A 7 16.88 6.03 8.59
C GLY A 7 16.37 4.58 8.42
N THR A 8 16.26 3.83 9.51
CA THR A 8 15.70 2.47 9.54
C THR A 8 14.19 2.46 9.29
N ASP A 9 13.47 3.47 9.79
CA ASP A 9 12.02 3.63 9.58
C ASP A 9 11.71 3.88 8.10
N VAL A 10 12.51 4.73 7.45
CA VAL A 10 12.39 5.02 6.01
C VAL A 10 12.61 3.76 5.17
N LYS A 11 13.65 2.96 5.48
CA LYS A 11 13.91 1.69 4.79
C LYS A 11 12.76 0.71 4.94
N ARG A 12 12.24 0.53 6.17
CA ARG A 12 11.11 -0.38 6.44
C ARG A 12 9.85 0.07 5.71
N GLN A 13 9.56 1.37 5.70
CA GLN A 13 8.45 1.94 4.95
C GLN A 13 8.57 1.64 3.45
N ASN A 14 9.76 1.78 2.88
CA ASN A 14 9.98 1.49 1.47
C ASN A 14 9.74 0.00 1.16
N ILE A 15 10.24 -0.91 2.01
CA ILE A 15 10.00 -2.36 1.87
C ILE A 15 8.50 -2.69 1.93
N GLN A 16 7.76 -2.10 2.87
CA GLN A 16 6.32 -2.31 2.96
C GLN A 16 5.60 -1.82 1.70
N ARG A 17 5.95 -0.64 1.18
CA ARG A 17 5.37 -0.09 -0.04
C ARG A 17 5.60 -1.02 -1.24
N VAL A 18 6.82 -1.54 -1.40
CA VAL A 18 7.17 -2.49 -2.47
C VAL A 18 6.33 -3.76 -2.38
N LYS A 19 6.23 -4.38 -1.20
CA LYS A 19 5.42 -5.60 -1.01
C LYS A 19 3.94 -5.40 -1.35
N ILE A 20 3.37 -4.25 -0.99
CA ILE A 20 1.98 -3.92 -1.32
C ILE A 20 1.82 -3.76 -2.84
N LEU A 21 2.75 -3.10 -3.51
CA LEU A 21 2.71 -2.96 -4.97
C LEU A 21 2.84 -4.32 -5.67
N GLU A 22 3.75 -5.18 -5.22
CA GLU A 22 3.91 -6.54 -5.75
C GLU A 22 2.63 -7.36 -5.61
N HIS A 23 1.96 -7.31 -4.44
CA HIS A 23 0.66 -7.96 -4.27
C HIS A 23 -0.36 -7.40 -5.27
N LEU A 24 -0.52 -6.09 -5.35
CA LEU A 24 -1.54 -5.48 -6.21
C LEU A 24 -1.29 -5.74 -7.70
N ARG A 25 -0.02 -5.90 -8.12
CA ARG A 25 0.36 -6.30 -9.49
C ARG A 25 -0.12 -7.69 -9.88
N THR A 26 -0.45 -8.55 -8.91
CA THR A 26 -1.07 -9.86 -9.20
C THR A 26 -2.52 -9.74 -9.66
N GLY A 27 -3.11 -8.53 -9.59
CA GLY A 27 -4.53 -8.31 -9.86
C GLY A 27 -5.45 -8.76 -8.72
N GLN A 28 -4.89 -9.21 -7.59
CA GLN A 28 -5.67 -9.54 -6.41
C GLN A 28 -6.04 -8.27 -5.63
N PRO A 29 -7.29 -8.18 -5.14
CA PRO A 29 -7.71 -7.11 -4.26
C PRO A 29 -7.05 -7.27 -2.88
N LEU A 30 -6.65 -6.15 -2.27
CA LEU A 30 -6.02 -6.16 -0.96
C LEU A 30 -6.82 -5.34 0.07
N THR A 31 -7.08 -5.96 1.21
CA THR A 31 -7.73 -5.35 2.37
C THR A 31 -6.73 -5.02 3.48
N GLN A 32 -7.13 -4.17 4.45
CA GLN A 32 -6.30 -3.82 5.61
C GLN A 32 -5.94 -5.05 6.46
N ASP A 33 -6.85 -6.01 6.62
CA ASP A 33 -6.60 -7.19 7.44
C ASP A 33 -5.62 -8.15 6.78
N GLN A 34 -5.77 -8.39 5.46
CA GLN A 34 -4.80 -9.15 4.67
C GLN A 34 -3.41 -8.49 4.71
N ALA A 35 -3.34 -7.17 4.50
CA ALA A 35 -2.07 -6.45 4.53
C ALA A 35 -1.37 -6.53 5.89
N ARG A 36 -2.14 -6.58 6.99
CA ARG A 36 -1.60 -6.80 8.34
C ARG A 36 -1.12 -8.24 8.52
N ALA A 37 -1.91 -9.23 8.13
CA ALA A 37 -1.61 -10.64 8.31
C ALA A 37 -0.43 -11.11 7.46
N GLU A 38 -0.37 -10.71 6.20
CA GLU A 38 0.59 -11.21 5.22
C GLU A 38 1.88 -10.37 5.17
N TYR A 39 1.77 -9.05 5.38
CA TYR A 39 2.89 -8.11 5.17
C TYR A 39 3.26 -7.29 6.41
N GLY A 40 2.54 -7.45 7.52
CA GLY A 40 2.76 -6.66 8.74
C GLY A 40 2.45 -5.16 8.57
N VAL A 41 1.63 -4.79 7.58
CA VAL A 41 1.32 -3.40 7.26
C VAL A 41 0.11 -2.91 8.07
N MET A 42 0.39 -2.13 9.10
CA MET A 42 -0.63 -1.60 10.02
C MET A 42 -1.47 -0.46 9.44
N ARG A 43 -0.98 0.23 8.40
CA ARG A 43 -1.65 1.36 7.75
C ARG A 43 -1.58 1.23 6.24
N LEU A 44 -2.40 0.34 5.68
CA LEU A 44 -2.46 0.08 4.25
C LEU A 44 -2.81 1.35 3.47
N ALA A 45 -3.82 2.10 3.92
CA ALA A 45 -4.24 3.33 3.26
C ALA A 45 -3.10 4.36 3.06
N SER A 46 -2.13 4.42 3.99
CA SER A 46 -0.95 5.27 3.85
C SER A 46 -0.01 4.80 2.75
N ARG A 47 0.23 3.49 2.65
CA ARG A 47 1.02 2.88 1.55
C ARG A 47 0.33 3.07 0.20
N ILE A 48 -0.99 2.88 0.13
CA ILE A 48 -1.76 3.14 -1.09
C ILE A 48 -1.66 4.62 -1.50
N SER A 49 -1.75 5.55 -0.56
CA SER A 49 -1.61 6.99 -0.86
C SER A 49 -0.22 7.33 -1.42
N GLU A 50 0.83 6.66 -0.94
CA GLU A 50 2.19 6.82 -1.48
C GLU A 50 2.31 6.24 -2.88
N LEU A 51 1.73 5.08 -3.15
CA LEU A 51 1.71 4.48 -4.48
C LEU A 51 0.93 5.35 -5.49
N LYS A 52 -0.23 5.89 -5.09
CA LYS A 52 -0.97 6.84 -5.93
C LYS A 52 -0.14 8.09 -6.26
N LYS A 53 0.61 8.61 -5.28
CA LYS A 53 1.52 9.75 -5.49
C LYS A 53 2.70 9.40 -6.41
N ALA A 54 3.12 8.14 -6.45
CA ALA A 54 4.17 7.65 -7.34
C ALA A 54 3.69 7.43 -8.79
N GLY A 55 2.38 7.56 -9.05
CA GLY A 55 1.78 7.46 -10.39
C GLY A 55 0.91 6.22 -10.63
N HIS A 56 0.82 5.31 -9.66
CA HIS A 56 0.01 4.10 -9.83
C HIS A 56 -1.50 4.41 -9.73
N ILE A 57 -2.29 3.90 -10.68
CA ILE A 57 -3.74 4.05 -10.66
C ILE A 57 -4.33 2.90 -9.83
N ILE A 58 -4.76 3.21 -8.61
CA ILE A 58 -5.31 2.23 -7.67
C ILE A 58 -6.77 2.57 -7.35
N LEU A 59 -7.67 1.63 -7.65
CA LEU A 59 -9.08 1.71 -7.27
C LEU A 59 -9.24 1.48 -5.77
N SER A 60 -10.16 2.21 -5.15
CA SER A 60 -10.48 2.08 -3.73
C SER A 60 -11.97 1.86 -3.59
N LEU A 61 -12.35 0.63 -3.24
CA LEU A 61 -13.73 0.19 -3.10
C LEU A 61 -14.05 -0.09 -1.64
N ARG A 62 -15.34 -0.17 -1.33
CA ARG A 62 -15.81 -0.83 -0.10
C ARG A 62 -16.36 -2.19 -0.47
N ASN A 63 -15.98 -3.22 0.29
CA ASN A 63 -16.62 -4.52 0.17
C ASN A 63 -17.98 -4.51 0.90
N ASP A 64 -18.69 -5.64 0.83
CA ASP A 64 -19.96 -5.91 1.50
C ASP A 64 -19.90 -5.74 3.03
N GLN A 65 -18.71 -5.89 3.61
CA GLN A 65 -18.44 -5.68 5.04
C GLN A 65 -18.14 -4.21 5.40
N GLY A 66 -18.18 -3.30 4.42
CA GLY A 66 -17.88 -1.88 4.60
C GLY A 66 -16.39 -1.54 4.70
N CYS A 67 -15.51 -2.55 4.58
CA CYS A 67 -14.06 -2.43 4.65
C CYS A 67 -13.48 -1.94 3.31
N ALA A 68 -12.42 -1.13 3.39
CA ALA A 68 -11.72 -0.66 2.21
C ALA A 68 -10.95 -1.80 1.54
N THR A 69 -11.10 -1.90 0.22
CA THR A 69 -10.43 -2.87 -0.65
C THR A 69 -9.75 -2.13 -1.79
N TYR A 70 -8.51 -2.50 -2.10
CA TYR A 70 -7.68 -1.81 -3.09
C TYR A 70 -7.31 -2.74 -4.24
N LEU A 71 -7.35 -2.23 -5.46
CA LEU A 71 -6.99 -2.95 -6.68
C LEU A 71 -6.17 -2.05 -7.59
N LEU A 72 -5.08 -2.57 -8.15
CA LEU A 72 -4.30 -1.84 -9.16
C LEU A 72 -5.01 -1.93 -10.51
N LEU A 73 -5.31 -0.78 -11.11
CA LEU A 73 -5.90 -0.67 -12.44
C LEU A 73 -4.84 -0.46 -13.50
N PHE A 74 -3.82 0.35 -13.19
CA PHE A 74 -2.75 0.63 -14.13
C PHE A 74 -1.44 0.96 -13.41
N ASP A 75 -0.36 0.39 -13.93
CA ASP A 75 0.97 0.49 -13.36
C ASP A 75 1.85 1.49 -14.13
N GLU A 76 1.56 2.79 -13.98
CA GLU A 76 2.42 3.88 -14.50
C GLU A 76 3.37 4.45 -13.44
N GLY A 77 3.74 3.65 -12.44
CA GLY A 77 4.75 4.11 -11.49
C GLY A 77 5.99 4.54 -12.26
N ARG A 78 6.43 5.79 -12.06
CA ARG A 78 7.79 6.18 -12.48
C ARG A 78 8.72 5.21 -11.79
N GLY A 79 9.40 4.34 -12.56
CA GLY A 79 10.37 3.40 -12.02
C GLY A 79 11.33 4.15 -11.11
N GLU A 80 11.25 3.87 -9.81
CA GLU A 80 12.14 4.43 -8.79
C GLU A 80 13.52 3.77 -8.87
#